data_AF-A0A7V0ZJ07-F1
#
_entry.id   AF-A0A7V0ZJ07-F1
#
_cell.length_a   1.000
_cell.length_b   1.000
_cell.length_c   1.000
_cell.angle_alpha   90.00
_cell.angle_beta   90.00
_cell.angle_gamma   90.00
#
_symmetry.space_group_name_H-M   'P 1'
#
loop_
_entity.id
_entity.type
_entity.pdbx_description
1 polymer ?
#
loop_
_entity_poly.entity_id
_entity_poly.type
_entity_poly.pdbx_seq_one_letter_code
_entity_poly.pdbx_strand_id
1 'polypeptide(L)'
;FPEFLTSNTANLALFPMIGLIMGFLSGFLFGPLNNWISRYFERQADQISLELYSQKDDFLSAMAGLANRNLSNAYPSGWVKWLYYSHPPIGERLSFAEEFQYD
;
A
#
# COMPACT_ATOMS: atom_id res chain seq x y z
N PHE A 1 -22.93 10.95 33.97
CA PHE A 1 -23.76 10.06 33.13
C PHE A 1 -24.14 8.80 33.91
N PRO A 2 -25.10 8.88 34.85
CA PRO A 2 -25.49 7.72 35.66
C PRO A 2 -26.25 6.64 34.87
N GLU A 3 -26.96 7.02 33.80
CA GLU A 3 -27.70 6.09 32.93
C GLU A 3 -26.85 5.47 31.81
N PHE A 4 -25.55 5.76 31.75
CA PHE A 4 -24.66 5.30 30.68
C PHE A 4 -24.66 3.77 30.51
N LEU A 5 -24.63 3.04 31.62
CA LEU A 5 -24.60 1.58 31.59
C LEU A 5 -25.98 0.95 31.34
N THR A 6 -27.07 1.72 31.39
CA THR A 6 -28.44 1.20 31.45
C THR A 6 -29.36 1.71 30.34
N SER A 7 -29.02 2.81 29.66
CA SER A 7 -29.87 3.44 28.64
C SER A 7 -29.34 3.26 27.23
N ASN A 8 -30.11 2.55 26.39
CA ASN A 8 -29.80 2.35 24.98
C ASN A 8 -29.85 3.67 24.18
N THR A 9 -30.76 4.59 24.52
CA THR A 9 -30.88 5.88 23.84
C THR A 9 -29.74 6.83 24.21
N ALA A 10 -29.28 6.81 25.46
CA ALA A 10 -28.10 7.56 25.88
C ALA A 10 -26.82 7.03 25.20
N ASN A 11 -26.73 5.73 24.98
CA ASN A 11 -25.59 5.08 24.32
C ASN A 11 -25.51 5.33 22.81
N LEU A 12 -26.59 5.78 22.15
CA LEU A 12 -26.54 6.20 20.75
C LEU A 12 -25.55 7.36 20.55
N ALA A 13 -25.32 8.20 21.56
CA ALA A 13 -24.33 9.28 21.51
C ALA A 13 -22.89 8.77 21.40
N LEU A 14 -22.63 7.47 21.64
CA LEU A 14 -21.30 6.85 21.52
C LEU A 14 -20.95 6.43 20.09
N PHE A 15 -21.91 6.34 19.17
CA PHE A 15 -21.65 5.89 17.80
C PHE A 15 -20.54 6.69 17.09
N PRO A 16 -20.48 8.03 17.19
CA PRO A 16 -19.37 8.79 16.63
C PRO A 16 -18.02 8.38 17.24
N MET A 17 -17.96 8.12 18.55
CA MET A 17 -16.73 7.70 19.23
C MET A 17 -16.30 6.29 18.81
N ILE A 18 -17.24 5.36 18.66
CA ILE A 18 -16.97 4.02 18.10
C ILE A 18 -16.46 4.15 16.67
N GLY A 19 -17.08 5.00 15.85
CA GLY A 19 -16.64 5.26 14.48
C GLY A 19 -15.21 5.79 14.41
N LEU A 20 -14.84 6.72 15.31
CA LEU A 20 -13.46 7.23 15.40
C LEU A 20 -12.47 6.15 15.83
N ILE A 21 -12.81 5.32 16.82
CA ILE A 21 -11.95 4.22 17.27
C ILE A 21 -11.76 3.20 16.13
N MET A 22 -12.83 2.82 15.45
CA MET A 22 -12.78 1.88 14.33
C MET A 22 -12.00 2.46 13.15
N GLY A 23 -12.19 3.74 12.84
CA GLY A 23 -11.43 4.45 11.81
C GLY A 23 -9.93 4.51 12.14
N PHE A 24 -9.57 4.77 13.40
CA PHE A 24 -8.19 4.76 13.84
C PHE A 24 -7.55 3.37 13.73
N LEU A 25 -8.22 2.33 14.23
CA LEU A 25 -7.75 0.95 14.11
C LEU A 25 -7.60 0.54 12.65
N SER A 26 -8.58 0.85 11.80
CA SER A 26 -8.51 0.54 10.37
C SER A 26 -7.35 1.26 9.69
N GLY A 27 -7.22 2.57 9.87
CA GLY A 27 -6.23 3.39 9.16
C GLY A 27 -4.79 3.16 9.61
N PHE A 28 -4.56 2.98 10.92
CA PHE A 28 -3.21 2.95 11.48
C PHE A 28 -2.71 1.56 11.86
N LEU A 29 -3.60 0.61 12.16
CA LEU A 29 -3.21 -0.75 12.52
C LEU A 29 -3.32 -1.70 11.33
N PHE A 30 -4.50 -1.77 10.71
CA PHE A 30 -4.76 -2.71 9.61
C PHE A 30 -4.27 -2.19 8.25
N GLY A 31 -4.33 -0.88 8.02
CA GLY A 31 -3.88 -0.25 6.77
C GLY A 31 -2.42 -0.57 6.42
N PRO A 32 -1.44 -0.27 7.29
CA PRO A 32 -0.02 -0.54 7.01
C PRO A 32 0.28 -2.03 6.80
N LEU A 33 -0.41 -2.91 7.54
CA LEU A 33 -0.28 -4.36 7.38
C LEU A 33 -0.77 -4.81 6.00
N ASN A 34 -1.95 -4.33 5.59
CA ASN A 34 -2.51 -4.62 4.26
C ASN A 34 -1.59 -4.09 3.14
N ASN A 35 -1.09 -2.87 3.29
CA ASN A 35 -0.13 -2.29 2.36
C ASN A 35 1.17 -3.12 2.28
N TRP A 36 1.65 -3.67 3.40
CA TRP A 36 2.83 -4.53 3.39
C TRP A 36 2.60 -5.84 2.63
N ILE A 37 1.46 -6.51 2.86
CA ILE A 37 1.09 -7.73 2.14
C ILE A 37 0.94 -7.43 0.63
N SER A 38 0.28 -6.34 0.27
CA SER A 38 0.12 -5.92 -1.12
C SER A 38 1.48 -5.71 -1.81
N ARG A 39 2.43 -5.05 -1.14
CA ARG A 39 3.80 -4.87 -1.67
C ARG A 39 4.55 -6.18 -1.87
N TYR A 40 4.29 -7.19 -1.04
CA TYR A 40 4.88 -8.51 -1.19
C TYR A 40 4.33 -9.25 -2.42
N PHE A 41 3.03 -9.14 -2.69
CA PHE A 41 2.42 -9.71 -3.90
C PHE A 41 2.87 -9.00 -5.17
N GLU A 42 3.01 -7.67 -5.15
CA GLU A 42 3.55 -6.92 -6.29
C GLU A 42 4.97 -7.34 -6.67
N ARG A 43 5.85 -7.58 -5.68
CA ARG A 43 7.21 -8.06 -5.97
C ARG A 43 7.22 -9.44 -6.62
N GLN A 44 6.34 -10.33 -6.18
CA GLN A 44 6.19 -11.65 -6.83
C GLN A 44 5.63 -11.50 -8.24
N ALA A 45 4.68 -10.59 -8.46
CA ALA A 45 4.15 -10.33 -9.79
C ALA A 45 5.22 -9.76 -10.73
N ASP A 46 6.04 -8.82 -10.25
CA ASP A 46 7.17 -8.27 -11.01
C ASP A 46 8.18 -9.35 -11.36
N GLN A 47 8.57 -10.18 -10.40
CA GLN A 47 9.47 -11.31 -10.61
C GLN A 47 8.92 -12.28 -11.68
N ILE A 48 7.70 -12.77 -11.50
CA ILE A 48 7.06 -13.70 -12.46
C ILE A 48 6.94 -13.06 -13.85
N SER A 49 6.67 -11.75 -13.93
CA SER A 49 6.56 -11.06 -15.21
C SER A 49 7.89 -11.07 -15.99
N LEU A 50 9.01 -10.88 -15.28
CA LEU A 50 10.35 -10.93 -15.87
C LEU A 50 10.75 -12.37 -16.21
N GLU A 51 10.42 -13.35 -15.36
CA GLU A 51 10.70 -14.77 -15.63
C GLU A 51 9.95 -15.27 -16.88
N LEU A 52 8.67 -14.92 -17.03
CA LEU A 52 7.86 -15.35 -18.17
C LEU A 52 8.19 -14.60 -19.46
N TYR A 53 8.57 -13.33 -19.34
CA TYR A 53 8.91 -12.47 -20.47
C TYR A 53 10.29 -11.87 -20.25
N SER A 54 11.29 -12.47 -20.91
CA SER A 54 12.70 -12.05 -20.82
C SER A 54 13.02 -10.76 -21.59
N GLN A 55 12.06 -9.84 -21.65
CA GLN A 55 12.16 -8.51 -22.26
C GLN A 55 12.16 -7.43 -21.17
N LYS A 56 13.26 -7.39 -20.41
CA LYS A 56 13.49 -6.42 -19.33
C LYS A 56 13.29 -4.96 -19.75
N ASP A 57 13.75 -4.60 -20.94
CA ASP A 57 13.65 -3.22 -21.45
C ASP A 57 12.20 -2.78 -21.65
N ASP A 58 11.31 -3.69 -22.03
CA ASP A 58 9.88 -3.41 -22.20
C ASP A 58 9.20 -3.20 -20.84
N PHE A 59 9.57 -4.00 -19.83
CA PHE A 59 9.11 -3.81 -18.45
C PHE A 59 9.55 -2.45 -17.90
N LEU A 60 10.84 -2.12 -18.04
CA LEU A 60 11.39 -0.83 -17.60
C LEU A 60 10.69 0.34 -18.29
N SER A 61 10.52 0.26 -19.61
CA SER A 61 9.85 1.28 -20.42
C SER A 61 8.39 1.47 -20.02
N ALA A 62 7.66 0.37 -19.79
CA ALA A 62 6.27 0.42 -19.35
C ALA A 62 6.13 1.05 -17.95
N MET A 63 6.96 0.62 -17.00
CA MET A 63 6.95 1.13 -15.62
C MET A 63 7.34 2.62 -15.56
N ALA A 64 8.41 3.01 -16.24
CA ALA A 64 8.83 4.41 -16.34
C ALA A 64 7.78 5.28 -17.05
N GLY A 65 7.18 4.78 -18.13
CA GLY A 65 6.11 5.45 -18.85
C GLY A 65 4.87 5.69 -18.00
N LEU A 66 4.44 4.70 -17.21
CA LEU A 66 3.32 4.82 -16.28
C LEU A 66 3.61 5.85 -15.18
N ALA A 67 4.81 5.80 -14.58
CA ALA A 67 5.19 6.76 -13.56
C ALA A 67 5.25 8.20 -14.08
N ASN A 68 5.80 8.40 -15.28
CA ASN A 68 5.85 9.72 -15.91
C ASN A 68 4.44 10.27 -16.17
N ARG A 69 3.54 9.45 -16.73
CA ARG A 69 2.16 9.85 -17.02
C ARG A 69 1.36 10.20 -15.77
N ASN A 70 1.59 9.46 -14.68
CA ASN A 70 0.91 9.67 -13.41
C ASN A 70 1.62 10.66 -12.49
N LEU A 71 2.74 11.28 -12.92
CA LEU A 71 3.60 12.14 -12.10
C LEU A 71 3.93 11.49 -10.75
N SER A 72 4.20 10.18 -10.79
CA SER A 72 4.38 9.37 -9.59
C SER A 72 5.70 9.73 -8.90
N ASN A 73 5.66 9.88 -7.58
CA ASN A 73 6.88 10.05 -6.80
C ASN A 73 7.68 8.73 -6.76
N ALA A 74 8.85 8.74 -7.39
CA ALA A 74 9.73 7.57 -7.47
C ALA A 74 10.42 7.22 -6.15
N TYR A 75 10.67 8.21 -5.30
CA TYR A 75 11.43 8.06 -4.06
C TYR A 75 10.73 8.74 -2.88
N PRO A 76 9.55 8.23 -2.45
CA PRO A 76 8.89 8.73 -1.26
C PRO A 76 9.73 8.40 -0.02
N SER A 77 9.55 9.16 1.06
CA SER A 77 10.17 8.85 2.35
C SER A 77 9.64 7.50 2.88
N GLY A 78 10.48 6.79 3.65
CA GLY A 78 10.16 5.44 4.12
C GLY A 78 8.87 5.34 4.94
N TRP A 79 8.56 6.35 5.76
CA TRP A 79 7.33 6.40 6.55
C TRP A 79 6.09 6.65 5.70
N VAL A 80 6.19 7.47 4.65
CA VAL A 80 5.10 7.70 3.68
C VAL A 80 4.80 6.42 2.92
N LYS A 81 5.85 5.73 2.45
CA LYS A 81 5.71 4.41 1.82
C LYS A 81 5.01 3.42 2.75
N TRP A 82 5.47 3.32 4.00
CA TRP A 82 4.93 2.35 4.94
C TRP A 82 3.45 2.56 5.21
N LEU A 83 3.04 3.81 5.46
CA LEU A 83 1.68 4.17 5.85
C LEU A 83 0.70 4.22 4.67
N TYR A 84 1.12 4.77 3.52
CA TYR A 84 0.18 5.15 2.44
C TYR A 84 0.33 4.35 1.15
N TYR A 85 1.50 3.77 0.86
CA TYR A 85 1.72 3.11 -0.43
C TYR A 85 1.30 1.64 -0.40
N SER A 86 0.27 1.29 -1.17
CA SER A 86 -0.13 -0.10 -1.40
C SER A 86 0.88 -0.89 -2.26
N HIS A 87 1.66 -0.20 -3.10
CA HIS A 87 2.64 -0.81 -4.01
C HIS A 87 4.06 -0.30 -3.69
N PRO A 88 5.11 -1.06 -4.05
CA PRO A 88 6.48 -0.54 -3.97
C PRO A 88 6.59 0.71 -4.84
N PRO A 89 7.33 1.75 -4.40
CA PRO A 89 7.61 2.91 -5.24
C PRO A 89 8.21 2.49 -6.58
N ILE A 90 7.89 3.23 -7.65
CA ILE A 90 8.35 2.85 -8.99
C ILE A 90 9.88 2.75 -9.07
N GLY A 91 10.61 3.58 -8.31
CA GLY A 91 12.07 3.51 -8.26
C GLY A 91 12.59 2.15 -7.76
N GLU A 92 11.91 1.53 -6.78
CA GLU A 92 12.26 0.19 -6.29
C GLU A 92 11.93 -0.91 -7.31
N ARG A 93 10.87 -0.73 -8.10
CA ARG A 93 10.47 -1.70 -9.14
C ARG A 93 11.43 -1.66 -10.33
N LEU A 94 11.83 -0.45 -10.73
CA LEU A 94 12.83 -0.25 -11.78
C LEU A 94 14.19 -0.81 -11.35
N SER A 95 14.66 -0.49 -10.12
CA SER A 95 15.93 -1.04 -9.63
C SER A 95 15.88 -2.57 -9.50
N PHE A 96 14.75 -3.12 -9.06
CA PHE A 96 14.56 -4.58 -9.02
C PHE A 96 14.70 -5.20 -10.42
N ALA A 97 14.05 -4.63 -11.43
CA ALA A 97 14.19 -5.11 -12.80
C ALA A 97 15.62 -4.93 -13.34
N GLU A 98 16.30 -3.82 -13.04
CA GLU A 98 17.70 -3.56 -13.40
C GLU A 98 18.69 -4.57 -12.78
N GLU A 99 18.44 -5.04 -11.56
CA GLU A 99 19.26 -6.05 -10.89
C GLU A 99 18.84 -7.49 -11.22
N PHE A 100 17.65 -7.68 -11.78
CA PHE A 100 17.12 -9.00 -12.13
C PHE A 100 18.03 -9.71 -13.13
N GLN A 101 18.43 -10.95 -12.78
CA GLN A 101 19.20 -11.85 -13.61
C GLN A 101 18.29 -12.99 -14.06
N TYR A 102 18.37 -13.32 -15.34
CA TYR A 102 17.71 -14.51 -15.87
C TYR A 102 18.53 -15.74 -15.53
N ASP A 103 17.84 -16.80 -15.11
CA ASP A 103 18.44 -18.13 -14.93
C ASP A 103 18.75 -18.80 -16.28
#